data_AF-A0AAD4K5C4-F1
#
_entry.id   AF-A0AAD4K5C4-F1
#
_cell.length_a   1.000
_cell.length_b   1.000
_cell.length_c   1.000
_cell.angle_alpha   90.00
_cell.angle_beta   90.00
_cell.angle_gamma   90.00
#
_symmetry.space_group_name_H-M   'P 1'
#
loop_
_entity.id
_entity.type
_entity.pdbx_description
1 polymer ?
#
loop_
_entity_poly.entity_id
_entity_poly.type
_entity_poly.pdbx_seq_one_letter_code
_entity_poly.pdbx_strand_id
1 'polypeptide(L)'
;TVQKIEGLYNEVLQSSIDSCRAALPHLNDSNAIDSQYFTELDKLVGNPDYYSTAYFIFALVHSSLFDQQTQDRLLLEVLPAEKVSIRNFFSKTRLNLLKYFAATQQIHIELMTNVTRWQNESADSIVISFLEFPETLQSEVPELRLMDYTKQGKSIVEGLA
;
A
#
# COMPACT_ATOMS: atom_id res chain seq x y z
N THR A 1 1.66 14.41 12.49
CA THR A 1 2.43 13.81 11.40
C THR A 1 1.91 12.43 11.04
N VAL A 2 1.80 11.52 12.01
CA VAL A 2 1.23 10.16 11.84
C VAL A 2 -0.07 10.14 11.03
N GLN A 3 -1.13 10.82 11.50
CA GLN A 3 -2.42 10.87 10.81
C GLN A 3 -2.34 11.37 9.36
N LYS A 4 -1.39 12.27 9.06
CA LYS A 4 -1.19 12.75 7.68
C LYS A 4 -0.54 11.68 6.81
N ILE A 5 0.49 11.01 7.32
CA ILE A 5 1.17 9.92 6.59
C ILE A 5 0.21 8.73 6.42
N GLU A 6 -0.54 8.38 7.46
CA GLU A 6 -1.57 7.35 7.43
C GLU A 6 -2.67 7.66 6.40
N GLY A 7 -3.19 8.90 6.39
CA GLY A 7 -4.15 9.33 5.37
C GLY A 7 -3.62 9.18 3.95
N LEU A 8 -2.35 9.54 3.71
CA LEU A 8 -1.72 9.38 2.40
C LEU A 8 -1.54 7.90 2.01
N TYR A 9 -1.25 7.04 2.98
CA TYR A 9 -1.15 5.59 2.76
C TYR A 9 -2.51 5.02 2.36
N ASN A 10 -3.54 5.40 3.11
CA ASN A 10 -4.94 5.03 2.87
C ASN A 10 -5.47 5.55 1.52
N GLU A 11 -5.04 6.73 1.07
CA GLU A 11 -5.36 7.25 -0.27
C GLU A 11 -4.84 6.32 -1.38
N VAL A 12 -3.62 5.80 -1.25
CA VAL A 12 -3.07 4.85 -2.23
C VAL A 12 -3.88 3.57 -2.25
N LEU A 13 -4.12 2.97 -1.07
CA LEU A 13 -4.94 1.76 -0.95
C LEU A 13 -6.32 1.94 -1.57
N GLN A 14 -7.02 3.02 -1.22
CA GLN A 14 -8.35 3.30 -1.76
C GLN A 14 -8.32 3.46 -3.29
N SER A 15 -7.38 4.25 -3.81
CA SER A 15 -7.30 4.49 -5.25
C SER A 15 -6.99 3.21 -6.04
N SER A 16 -6.16 2.32 -5.49
CA SER A 16 -5.86 1.02 -6.07
C SER A 16 -7.10 0.12 -6.10
N ILE A 17 -7.84 0.04 -4.98
CA ILE A 17 -9.10 -0.72 -4.92
C ILE A 17 -10.09 -0.23 -5.97
N ASP A 18 -10.25 1.09 -6.10
CA ASP A 18 -11.16 1.68 -7.09
C ASP A 18 -10.71 1.38 -8.53
N SER A 19 -9.41 1.43 -8.82
CA SER A 19 -8.85 1.02 -10.11
C SER A 19 -9.07 -0.46 -10.39
N CYS A 20 -8.86 -1.34 -9.41
CA CYS A 20 -9.10 -2.77 -9.57
C CYS A 20 -10.58 -3.06 -9.89
N ARG A 21 -11.51 -2.42 -9.16
CA ARG A 21 -12.95 -2.55 -9.40
C ARG A 21 -13.36 -2.08 -10.79
N ALA A 22 -12.75 -1.02 -11.28
CA ALA A 22 -13.01 -0.53 -12.64
C ALA A 22 -12.45 -1.46 -13.72
N ALA A 23 -11.34 -2.16 -13.44
CA ALA A 23 -10.67 -3.07 -14.37
C ALA A 23 -11.34 -4.45 -14.49
N LEU A 24 -11.84 -5.01 -13.38
CA LEU A 24 -12.34 -6.38 -13.31
C LEU A 24 -13.44 -6.75 -14.33
N PRO A 25 -14.47 -5.93 -14.60
CA PRO A 25 -15.61 -6.34 -15.44
C PRO A 25 -15.25 -6.69 -16.90
N HIS A 26 -14.18 -6.14 -17.46
CA HIS A 26 -13.75 -6.43 -18.84
C HIS A 26 -12.58 -7.40 -18.93
N LEU A 27 -12.00 -7.80 -17.80
CA LEU A 27 -10.94 -8.80 -17.72
C LEU A 27 -11.55 -10.20 -17.56
N ASN A 28 -12.21 -10.68 -18.62
CA ASN A 28 -12.97 -11.94 -18.75
C ASN A 28 -12.21 -13.25 -18.41
N ASP A 29 -10.93 -13.19 -18.09
CA ASP A 29 -10.02 -14.35 -18.13
C ASP A 29 -8.97 -14.30 -17.01
N SER A 30 -9.25 -13.53 -15.96
CA SER A 30 -8.31 -13.35 -14.89
C SER A 30 -8.45 -14.50 -13.89
N ASN A 31 -7.32 -15.11 -13.51
CA ASN A 31 -7.17 -15.77 -12.21
C ASN A 31 -7.21 -14.73 -11.07
N ALA A 32 -7.86 -13.58 -11.30
CA ALA A 32 -7.83 -12.43 -10.44
C ALA A 32 -8.48 -12.77 -9.11
N ILE A 33 -8.11 -11.96 -8.13
CA ILE A 33 -8.89 -11.75 -6.91
C ILE A 33 -10.38 -11.83 -7.23
N ASP A 34 -11.04 -12.77 -6.55
CA ASP A 34 -12.47 -12.93 -6.62
C ASP A 34 -13.17 -11.60 -6.26
N SER A 35 -14.15 -11.22 -7.06
CA SER A 35 -15.12 -10.15 -6.75
C SER A 35 -15.66 -10.20 -5.31
N GLN A 36 -15.69 -11.39 -4.70
CA GLN A 36 -16.04 -11.60 -3.30
C GLN A 36 -15.16 -10.79 -2.33
N TYR A 37 -13.85 -10.64 -2.58
CA TYR A 37 -12.97 -9.85 -1.71
C TYR A 37 -13.42 -8.39 -1.63
N PHE A 38 -13.84 -7.80 -2.75
CA PHE A 38 -14.35 -6.44 -2.79
C PHE A 38 -15.72 -6.32 -2.13
N THR A 39 -16.54 -7.36 -2.23
CA THR A 39 -17.85 -7.43 -1.55
C THR A 39 -17.68 -7.51 -0.04
N GLU A 40 -16.71 -8.30 0.45
CA GLU A 40 -16.38 -8.34 1.88
C GLU A 40 -15.80 -7.01 2.37
N LEU A 41 -14.97 -6.34 1.56
CA LEU A 41 -14.45 -5.00 1.87
C LEU A 41 -15.59 -3.98 2.04
N ASP A 42 -16.62 -4.00 1.20
CA ASP A 42 -17.75 -3.07 1.28
C ASP A 42 -18.56 -3.21 2.58
N LYS A 43 -18.60 -4.39 3.17
CA LYS A 43 -19.23 -4.61 4.48
C LYS A 43 -18.47 -3.96 5.63
N LEU A 44 -17.20 -3.61 5.41
CA LEU A 44 -16.31 -3.01 6.39
C LEU A 44 -16.23 -1.49 6.27
N VAL A 45 -17.01 -0.84 5.39
CA VAL A 45 -17.02 0.62 5.29
C VAL A 45 -17.40 1.24 6.64
N GLY A 46 -16.54 2.12 7.15
CA GLY A 46 -16.68 2.73 8.48
C GLY A 46 -16.18 1.86 9.64
N ASN A 47 -15.70 0.64 9.36
CA ASN A 47 -15.06 -0.24 10.32
C ASN A 47 -13.53 0.02 10.37
N PRO A 48 -12.90 -0.03 11.56
CA PRO A 48 -11.44 0.07 11.69
C PRO A 48 -10.64 -0.92 10.83
N ASP A 49 -11.22 -2.08 10.52
CA ASP A 49 -10.55 -3.13 9.77
C ASP A 49 -10.52 -2.88 8.25
N TYR A 50 -11.27 -1.90 7.73
CA TYR A 50 -11.37 -1.61 6.30
C TYR A 50 -10.00 -1.51 5.61
N TYR A 51 -9.10 -0.68 6.14
CA TYR A 51 -7.80 -0.45 5.50
C TYR A 51 -6.83 -1.63 5.67
N SER A 52 -7.02 -2.47 6.68
CA SER A 52 -6.27 -3.73 6.78
C SER A 52 -6.72 -4.75 5.73
N THR A 53 -8.03 -4.81 5.41
CA THR A 53 -8.55 -5.61 4.31
C THR A 53 -8.13 -5.03 2.95
N ALA A 54 -8.17 -3.71 2.79
CA ALA A 54 -7.73 -3.05 1.55
C ALA A 54 -6.24 -3.29 1.30
N TYR A 55 -5.40 -3.23 2.34
CA TYR A 55 -3.98 -3.60 2.26
C TYR A 55 -3.80 -5.06 1.80
N PHE A 56 -4.58 -5.99 2.35
CA PHE A 56 -4.51 -7.39 1.96
C PHE A 56 -4.88 -7.60 0.49
N ILE A 57 -5.97 -7.00 0.02
CA ILE A 57 -6.38 -7.06 -1.39
C ILE A 57 -5.30 -6.45 -2.28
N PHE A 58 -4.76 -5.29 -1.90
CA PHE A 58 -3.64 -4.66 -2.60
C PHE A 58 -2.45 -5.63 -2.72
N ALA A 59 -2.03 -6.26 -1.64
CA ALA A 59 -0.92 -7.21 -1.64
C ALA A 59 -1.19 -8.44 -2.53
N LEU A 60 -2.43 -8.96 -2.52
CA LEU A 60 -2.83 -10.06 -3.39
C LEU A 60 -2.74 -9.70 -4.88
N VAL A 61 -3.23 -8.53 -5.29
CA VAL A 61 -3.14 -8.06 -6.70
C VAL A 61 -1.68 -8.02 -7.15
N HIS A 62 -0.80 -7.64 -6.25
CA HIS A 62 0.63 -7.46 -6.53
C HIS A 62 1.48 -8.71 -6.25
N SER A 63 0.87 -9.83 -5.85
CA SER A 63 1.57 -11.06 -5.44
C SER A 63 2.56 -11.58 -6.49
N SER A 64 2.24 -11.48 -7.78
CA SER A 64 3.15 -11.91 -8.86
C SER A 64 4.44 -11.09 -8.95
N LEU A 65 4.51 -9.90 -8.33
CA LEU A 65 5.76 -9.14 -8.23
C LEU A 65 6.78 -9.80 -7.29
N PHE A 66 6.32 -10.68 -6.39
CA PHE A 66 7.16 -11.35 -5.40
C PHE A 66 7.64 -12.72 -5.88
N ASP A 67 6.79 -13.45 -6.61
CA ASP A 67 7.03 -14.88 -6.89
C ASP A 67 7.50 -15.19 -8.33
N GLN A 68 7.88 -14.17 -9.11
CA GLN A 68 8.27 -14.31 -10.53
C GLN A 68 7.27 -15.08 -11.41
N GLN A 69 6.00 -15.11 -10.98
CA GLN A 69 4.91 -15.74 -11.74
C GLN A 69 4.50 -14.85 -12.92
N THR A 70 3.79 -15.44 -13.88
CA THR A 70 3.18 -14.67 -14.97
C THR A 70 2.26 -13.60 -14.38
N GLN A 71 2.51 -12.34 -14.74
CA GLN A 71 1.75 -11.20 -14.21
C GLN A 71 0.28 -11.29 -14.63
N ASP A 72 -0.62 -11.10 -13.66
CA ASP A 72 -2.07 -11.03 -13.91
C ASP A 72 -2.37 -9.82 -14.83
N ARG A 73 -3.34 -9.97 -15.73
CA ARG A 73 -3.82 -8.86 -16.57
C ARG A 73 -4.34 -7.71 -15.72
N LEU A 74 -4.95 -8.00 -14.57
CA LEU A 74 -5.39 -6.99 -13.62
C LEU A 74 -4.21 -6.14 -13.16
N LEU A 75 -3.13 -6.78 -12.69
CA LEU A 75 -1.92 -6.09 -12.28
C LEU A 75 -1.37 -5.20 -13.40
N LEU A 76 -1.25 -5.73 -14.62
CA LEU A 76 -0.74 -4.97 -15.78
C LEU A 76 -1.57 -3.71 -16.08
N GLU A 77 -2.87 -3.74 -15.82
CA GLU A 77 -3.77 -2.61 -16.05
C GLU A 77 -3.67 -1.54 -14.95
N VAL A 78 -3.59 -1.95 -13.68
CA VAL A 78 -3.63 -1.00 -12.55
C VAL A 78 -2.25 -0.42 -12.19
N LEU A 79 -1.19 -1.20 -12.38
CA LEU A 79 0.17 -0.89 -11.93
C LEU A 79 0.71 0.48 -12.42
N PRO A 80 0.50 0.91 -13.68
CA PRO A 80 0.99 2.20 -14.14
C PRO A 80 0.45 3.38 -13.31
N ALA A 81 -0.84 3.37 -12.99
CA ALA A 81 -1.49 4.42 -12.20
C ALA A 81 -1.08 4.32 -10.72
N GLU A 82 -0.99 3.11 -10.18
CA GLU A 82 -0.57 2.89 -8.80
C GLU A 82 0.85 3.37 -8.54
N LYS A 83 1.79 3.11 -9.47
CA LYS A 83 3.16 3.65 -9.36
C LYS A 83 3.18 5.18 -9.29
N VAL A 84 2.27 5.86 -9.98
CA VAL A 84 2.14 7.34 -9.86
C VAL A 84 1.63 7.72 -8.48
N SER A 85 0.57 7.06 -7.99
CA SER A 85 0.03 7.29 -6.65
C SER A 85 1.05 7.04 -5.55
N ILE A 86 1.83 5.97 -5.65
CA ILE A 86 2.88 5.62 -4.68
C ILE A 86 4.02 6.64 -4.68
N ARG A 87 4.48 7.10 -5.85
CA ARG A 87 5.48 8.20 -5.92
C ARG A 87 4.95 9.47 -5.26
N ASN A 88 3.69 9.81 -5.50
CA ASN A 88 3.05 10.97 -4.88
C ASN A 88 2.94 10.81 -3.36
N PHE A 89 2.64 9.60 -2.87
CA PHE A 89 2.71 9.25 -1.46
C PHE A 89 4.09 9.55 -0.89
N PHE A 90 5.17 9.02 -1.48
CA PHE A 90 6.52 9.24 -0.97
C PHE A 90 6.94 10.71 -1.02
N SER A 91 6.56 11.45 -2.08
CA SER A 91 6.83 12.88 -2.18
C SER A 91 6.17 13.68 -1.03
N LYS A 92 4.88 13.43 -0.76
CA LYS A 92 4.15 14.09 0.33
C LYS A 92 4.62 13.62 1.72
N THR A 93 4.94 12.34 1.87
CA THR A 93 5.49 11.76 3.10
C THR A 93 6.84 12.37 3.43
N ARG A 94 7.72 12.55 2.45
CA ARG A 94 8.99 13.27 2.60
C ARG A 94 8.82 14.63 3.24
N LEU A 95 7.86 15.42 2.77
CA LEU A 95 7.58 16.75 3.30
C LEU A 95 7.07 16.70 4.75
N ASN A 96 6.25 15.71 5.09
CA ASN A 96 5.75 15.53 6.46
C ASN A 96 6.87 15.08 7.41
N LEU A 97 7.75 14.17 6.98
CA LEU A 97 8.90 13.70 7.76
C LEU A 97 9.93 14.82 7.99
N LEU A 98 10.26 15.60 6.95
CA LEU A 98 11.16 16.76 7.09
C LEU A 98 10.66 17.77 8.12
N LYS A 99 9.37 18.10 8.08
CA LYS A 99 8.75 19.02 9.07
C LYS A 99 8.80 18.44 10.48
N TYR A 100 8.56 17.13 10.61
CA TYR A 100 8.59 16.46 11.89
C TYR A 100 10.01 16.43 12.48
N PHE A 101 11.00 15.96 11.73
CA PHE A 101 12.39 15.88 12.18
C PHE A 101 13.00 17.24 12.49
N ALA A 102 12.65 18.28 11.74
CA ALA A 102 13.05 19.65 12.07
C ALA A 102 12.47 20.11 13.42
N ALA A 103 11.21 19.77 13.71
CA ALA A 103 10.56 20.13 14.96
C ALA A 103 11.06 19.31 16.16
N THR A 104 11.41 18.05 15.96
CA THR A 104 11.90 17.14 17.01
C THR A 104 13.42 17.08 17.13
N GLN A 105 14.14 17.82 16.27
CA GLN A 105 15.61 17.82 16.19
C GLN A 105 16.22 16.41 16.01
N GLN A 106 15.52 15.54 15.28
CA GLN A 106 15.97 14.19 14.97
C GLN A 106 16.64 14.13 13.59
N ILE A 107 17.50 13.14 13.38
CA ILE A 107 18.18 12.90 12.11
C ILE A 107 18.02 11.41 11.77
N HIS A 108 17.30 11.13 10.68
CA HIS A 108 17.06 9.77 10.17
C HIS A 108 17.49 9.69 8.70
N ILE A 109 18.80 9.60 8.47
CA ILE A 109 19.41 9.76 7.14
C ILE A 109 18.95 8.66 6.19
N GLU A 110 18.91 7.42 6.66
CA GLU A 110 18.55 6.26 5.83
C GLU A 110 17.09 6.34 5.37
N LEU A 111 16.16 6.52 6.30
CA LEU A 111 14.74 6.74 5.98
C LEU A 111 14.54 7.91 5.00
N MET A 112 15.19 9.05 5.23
CA MET A 112 15.07 10.21 4.36
C MET A 112 15.67 9.97 2.97
N THR A 113 16.75 9.21 2.88
CA THR A 113 17.38 8.80 1.61
C THR A 113 16.44 7.88 0.84
N ASN A 114 15.88 6.87 1.50
CA ASN A 114 14.95 5.92 0.91
C ASN A 114 13.69 6.63 0.39
N VAL A 115 13.04 7.44 1.21
CA VAL A 115 11.85 8.21 0.80
C VAL A 115 12.17 9.18 -0.35
N THR A 116 13.37 9.78 -0.36
CA THR A 116 13.83 10.65 -1.45
C THR A 116 14.07 9.88 -2.74
N ARG A 117 14.56 8.64 -2.68
CA ARG A 117 14.72 7.75 -3.82
C ARG A 117 13.35 7.30 -4.34
N TRP A 118 12.49 6.77 -3.47
CA TRP A 118 11.22 6.17 -3.84
C TRP A 118 10.24 7.13 -4.50
N GLN A 119 10.30 8.44 -4.21
CA GLN A 119 9.47 9.42 -4.91
C GLN A 119 9.78 9.52 -6.43
N ASN A 120 10.94 9.03 -6.87
CA ASN A 120 11.40 9.03 -8.26
C ASN A 120 11.51 7.61 -8.84
N GLU A 121 11.11 6.58 -8.11
CA GLU A 121 11.26 5.19 -8.53
C GLU A 121 10.29 4.85 -9.67
N SER A 122 10.84 4.24 -10.72
CA SER A 122 10.10 3.81 -11.91
C SER A 122 9.93 2.30 -11.98
N ALA A 123 10.79 1.56 -11.27
CA ALA A 123 10.71 0.12 -11.16
C ALA A 123 9.51 -0.32 -10.32
N ASP A 124 9.04 -1.55 -10.56
CA ASP A 124 7.88 -2.12 -9.86
C ASP A 124 8.20 -2.42 -8.38
N SER A 125 9.48 -2.44 -8.00
CA SER A 125 9.94 -2.52 -6.60
C SER A 125 9.43 -1.37 -5.71
N ILE A 126 8.91 -0.28 -6.30
CA ILE A 126 8.24 0.78 -5.54
C ILE A 126 6.99 0.27 -4.80
N VAL A 127 6.31 -0.74 -5.34
CA VAL A 127 5.16 -1.38 -4.69
C VAL A 127 5.59 -2.10 -3.42
N ILE A 128 6.70 -2.84 -3.49
CA ILE A 128 7.28 -3.53 -2.33
C ILE A 128 7.67 -2.50 -1.26
N SER A 129 8.36 -1.44 -1.68
CA SER A 129 8.77 -0.35 -0.79
C SER A 129 7.57 0.33 -0.11
N PHE A 130 6.43 0.42 -0.80
CA PHE A 130 5.18 0.93 -0.24
C PHE A 130 4.57 -0.05 0.78
N LEU A 131 4.53 -1.34 0.49
CA LEU A 131 4.01 -2.36 1.39
C LEU A 131 4.82 -2.48 2.69
N GLU A 132 6.14 -2.33 2.62
CA GLU A 132 7.07 -2.40 3.75
C GLU A 132 7.19 -1.07 4.52
N PHE A 133 6.66 0.02 3.97
CA PHE A 133 6.84 1.36 4.54
C PHE A 133 6.33 1.50 6.00
N PRO A 134 5.15 0.97 6.39
CA PRO A 134 4.68 1.08 7.77
C PRO A 134 5.67 0.46 8.78
N GLU A 135 6.22 -0.70 8.46
CA GLU A 135 7.21 -1.39 9.31
C GLU A 135 8.54 -0.64 9.33
N THR A 136 9.00 -0.17 8.16
CA THR A 136 10.22 0.65 8.04
C THR A 136 10.11 1.95 8.84
N LEU A 137 8.95 2.60 8.79
CA LEU A 137 8.70 3.82 9.56
C LEU A 137 8.70 3.54 11.05
N GLN A 138 8.11 2.42 11.48
CA GLN A 138 8.08 2.04 12.89
C GLN A 138 9.47 1.63 13.42
N SER A 139 10.32 1.00 12.61
CA SER A 139 11.67 0.63 13.04
C SER A 139 12.59 1.84 13.22
N GLU A 140 12.49 2.81 12.30
CA GLU A 140 13.31 4.02 12.30
C GLU A 140 12.76 5.09 13.26
N VAL A 141 11.43 5.24 13.31
CA VAL A 141 10.74 6.28 14.08
C VAL A 141 9.52 5.70 14.81
N PRO A 142 9.74 4.95 15.92
CA PRO A 142 8.68 4.21 16.60
C PRO A 142 7.48 5.05 17.06
N GLU A 143 7.70 6.34 17.34
CA GLU A 143 6.64 7.28 17.71
C GLU A 143 5.76 7.71 16.54
N LEU A 144 6.17 7.44 15.29
CA LEU A 144 5.36 7.63 14.08
C LEU A 144 4.65 6.35 13.62
N ARG A 145 4.26 5.48 14.56
CA ARG A 145 3.56 4.23 14.27
C ARG A 145 2.21 4.47 13.57
N LEU A 146 2.07 3.92 12.36
CA LEU A 146 0.80 3.85 11.62
C LEU A 146 -0.09 2.73 12.16
N MET A 147 -1.34 2.65 11.69
CA MET A 147 -2.20 1.49 11.95
C MET A 147 -1.55 0.16 11.53
N ASP A 148 -2.00 -0.92 12.18
CA ASP A 148 -1.57 -2.27 11.86
C ASP A 148 -2.32 -2.79 10.63
N TYR A 149 -1.74 -2.55 9.45
CA TYR A 149 -2.31 -2.99 8.17
C TYR A 149 -2.24 -4.50 7.96
N THR A 150 -1.31 -5.20 8.63
CA THR A 150 -1.10 -6.65 8.43
C THR A 150 -2.01 -7.50 9.31
N LYS A 151 -2.80 -6.88 10.21
CA LYS A 151 -3.74 -7.54 11.12
C LYS A 151 -4.62 -8.61 10.44
N GLN A 152 -5.12 -8.36 9.22
CA GLN A 152 -5.97 -9.32 8.50
C GLN A 152 -5.22 -10.36 7.67
N GLY A 153 -3.92 -10.16 7.39
CA GLY A 153 -3.11 -11.17 6.70
C GLY A 153 -3.05 -12.50 7.47
N LYS A 154 -3.20 -12.47 8.80
CA LYS A 154 -3.24 -13.68 9.64
C LYS A 154 -4.57 -14.44 9.57
N SER A 155 -5.70 -13.74 9.48
CA SER A 155 -7.03 -14.36 9.55
C SER A 155 -7.44 -15.06 8.25
N ILE A 156 -6.90 -14.62 7.10
CA ILE A 156 -7.22 -15.20 5.79
C ILE A 156 -6.34 -16.42 5.48
N VAL A 157 -5.08 -16.45 5.95
CA VAL A 157 -4.21 -17.65 5.88
C VAL A 157 -4.77 -18.81 6.72
N GLU A 158 -5.39 -18.51 7.86
CA GLU A 158 -6.03 -19.51 8.71
C GLU A 158 -7.45 -19.91 8.22
N GLY A 159 -8.13 -19.04 7.46
CA GLY A 159 -9.48 -19.30 6.94
C GLY A 159 -9.55 -19.99 5.57
N LEU A 160 -8.41 -20.11 4.88
CA LEU A 160 -8.27 -20.82 3.59
C LEU A 160 -7.59 -22.20 3.72
N ALA A 161 -7.23 -22.62 4.94
CA ALA A 161 -6.59 -23.90 5.26
C ALA A 161 -7.59 -24.98 5.68
#